data_AF-A0A564NC73-F1
#
_entry.id   AF-A0A564NC73-F1
#
_cell.length_a   1.000
_cell.length_b   1.000
_cell.length_c   1.000
_cell.angle_alpha   90.00
_cell.angle_beta   90.00
_cell.angle_gamma   90.00
#
_symmetry.space_group_name_H-M   'P 1'
#
loop_
_entity.id
_entity.type
_entity.pdbx_description
1 polymer ?
#
loop_
_entity_poly.entity_id
_entity_poly.type
_entity_poly.pdbx_seq_one_letter_code
_entity_poly.pdbx_strand_id
1 'polypeptide(L)' 'MQEADFLAHVDKLSEDAFDDQCTGANPRYPLISELKQLLLDSYYGNKYEEKLPAAAAEKPSKAEAVAQK' A
#
# COMPACT_ATOMS: atom_id res chain seq x y z
N MET A 1 5.68 22.61 2.14
CA MET A 1 5.61 21.53 1.14
C MET A 1 4.41 21.81 0.24
N GLN A 2 4.56 21.69 -1.08
CA GLN A 2 3.40 21.75 -1.99
C GLN A 2 2.75 20.37 -2.04
N GLU A 3 1.43 20.34 -2.13
CA GLU A 3 0.65 19.10 -2.20
C GLU A 3 1.11 18.19 -3.35
N ALA A 4 1.44 18.77 -4.50
CA ALA A 4 1.98 18.04 -5.65
C ALA A 4 3.28 17.29 -5.32
N ASP A 5 4.18 17.90 -4.54
CA ASP A 5 5.43 17.25 -4.13
C ASP A 5 5.14 16.06 -3.21
N PHE A 6 4.19 16.21 -2.28
CA PHE A 6 3.80 15.14 -1.38
C PHE A 6 3.17 13.96 -2.14
N LEU A 7 2.19 14.23 -3.00
CA LEU A 7 1.50 13.21 -3.79
C LEU A 7 2.44 12.47 -4.75
N ALA A 8 3.47 13.13 -5.27
CA ALA A 8 4.47 12.49 -6.13
C ALA A 8 5.39 11.52 -5.37
N HIS A 9 5.54 11.67 -4.05
CA HIS A 9 6.48 10.87 -3.24
C HIS A 9 5.81 9.92 -2.26
N VAL A 10 4.51 10.07 -1.97
CA VAL A 10 3.82 9.29 -0.94
C VAL A 10 3.86 7.78 -1.20
N ASP A 11 3.87 7.35 -2.47
CA ASP A 11 4.02 5.93 -2.84
C ASP A 11 5.37 5.38 -2.38
N LYS A 12 6.46 6.02 -2.81
CA LYS A 12 7.82 5.62 -2.42
C LYS A 12 8.01 5.71 -0.90
N LEU A 13 7.49 6.77 -0.27
CA LEU A 13 7.57 6.93 1.18
C LEU A 13 6.88 5.77 1.92
N SER A 14 5.79 5.24 1.37
CA SER A 14 5.08 4.10 1.97
C SER A 14 5.85 2.79 1.84
N GLU A 15 6.56 2.60 0.72
CA GLU A 15 7.47 1.46 0.51
C GLU A 15 8.69 1.55 1.45
N ASP A 16 9.36 2.71 1.48
CA ASP A 16 10.50 2.96 2.35
C ASP A 16 10.11 2.78 3.84
N ALA A 17 8.92 3.21 4.23
CA ALA A 17 8.39 3.00 5.58
C ALA A 17 8.10 1.52 5.88
N PHE A 18 7.63 0.76 4.90
CA PHE A 18 7.39 -0.68 5.06
C PHE A 18 8.71 -1.45 5.26
N ASP A 19 9.77 -1.07 4.53
CA ASP A 19 11.09 -1.70 4.59
C ASP A 19 11.96 -1.20 5.77
N ASP A 20 11.48 -0.25 6.56
CA ASP A 20 12.18 0.21 7.75
C ASP A 20 12.29 -0.93 8.79
N GLN A 21 13.47 -1.07 9.37
CA GLN A 21 13.74 -2.08 10.40
C GLN A 21 12.81 -1.96 11.62
N CYS A 22 12.27 -0.76 11.86
CA CYS A 22 11.31 -0.50 12.93
C CYS A 22 9.93 -1.11 12.64
N THR A 23 9.55 -1.29 11.38
CA THR A 23 8.22 -1.79 10.99
C THR A 23 7.98 -3.22 11.43
N GLY A 24 9.04 -4.04 11.49
CA GLY A 24 8.97 -5.41 12.03
C GLY A 24 8.60 -5.49 13.52
N ALA A 25 8.79 -4.40 14.27
CA ALA A 25 8.40 -4.32 15.69
C ALA A 25 6.95 -3.85 15.90
N ASN A 26 6.23 -3.44 14.84
CA ASN A 26 4.85 -3.00 14.96
C ASN A 26 3.95 -4.22 15.28
N PRO A 27 3.09 -4.16 16.32
CA PRO A 27 2.22 -5.29 16.70
C PRO A 27 1.26 -5.74 15.60
N ARG A 28 1.01 -4.89 14.60
CA ARG A 28 0.30 -5.23 13.36
C ARG A 28 1.25 -5.05 12.19
N TYR A 29 1.49 -6.10 11.42
CA TYR A 29 2.30 -5.96 10.20
C TYR A 29 1.48 -5.24 9.12
N PRO A 30 1.82 -4.00 8.76
CA PRO A 30 0.98 -3.18 7.88
C PRO A 30 1.19 -3.56 6.41
N LEU A 31 0.18 -3.32 5.58
CA LEU A 31 0.34 -3.31 4.12
C LEU A 31 0.85 -1.93 3.67
N ILE A 32 1.62 -1.89 2.59
CA ILE A 32 2.06 -0.63 1.97
C ILE A 32 0.86 0.28 1.64
N SER A 33 -0.26 -0.30 1.19
CA SER A 33 -1.50 0.45 0.93
C SER A 33 -2.12 1.07 2.18
N GLU A 34 -2.01 0.41 3.34
CA GLU A 34 -2.48 0.94 4.63
C GLU A 34 -1.58 2.10 5.08
N LEU A 35 -0.26 1.96 4.94
CA LEU A 35 0.71 3.04 5.24
C LEU A 35 0.48 4.26 4.35
N LYS A 36 0.26 4.06 3.04
CA LYS A 36 -0.08 5.14 2.11
C LYS A 36 -1.34 5.90 2.54
N GLN A 37 -2.40 5.16 2.87
CA GLN A 37 -3.65 5.77 3.31
C GLN A 37 -3.46 6.54 4.63
N LEU A 38 -2.71 5.98 5.58
CA LEU A 38 -2.36 6.64 6.84
C LEU A 38 -1.60 7.95 6.60
N LEU A 39 -0.63 7.95 5.68
CA LEU A 39 0.15 9.14 5.31
C LEU A 39 -0.73 10.21 4.65
N LEU A 40 -1.63 9.81 3.75
CA LEU A 40 -2.61 10.72 3.13
C LEU A 40 -3.56 11.32 4.16
N ASP A 41 -4.15 10.49 5.01
CA ASP A 41 -5.08 10.96 6.05
C ASP A 41 -4.38 11.91 7.03
N SER A 42 -3.14 11.60 7.40
CA SER A 42 -2.32 12.47 8.25
C SER A 42 -2.01 13.82 7.59
N TYR A 43 -1.72 13.82 6.28
CA TYR A 43 -1.43 15.05 5.53
C TYR A 43 -2.65 15.98 5.44
N TYR A 44 -3.84 15.42 5.20
CA TYR A 44 -5.09 16.20 5.10
C TYR A 44 -5.78 16.44 6.45
N GLY A 45 -5.27 15.88 7.55
CA GLY A 45 -5.85 16.02 8.89
C GLY A 45 -7.11 15.18 9.13
N ASN A 46 -7.28 14.10 8.37
CA ASN A 46 -8.37 13.15 8.52
C ASN A 46 -8.03 12.08 9.58
N LYS A 47 -9.06 11.48 10.17
CA LYS A 47 -8.89 10.27 10.99
C LYS A 47 -8.70 9.07 10.07
N TYR A 48 -7.74 8.21 10.40
CA TYR A 48 -7.60 6.94 9.71
C TYR A 48 -8.81 6.06 9.99
N GLU A 49 -9.43 5.58 8.92
CA GLU A 49 -10.52 4.61 8.98
C GLU A 49 -10.09 3.34 8.26
N GLU A 50 -10.19 2.22 8.96
CA GLU A 50 -9.86 0.90 8.44
C GLU A 50 -10.84 0.52 7.33
N LYS A 51 -10.39 0.61 6.07
CA LYS A 51 -11.13 0.11 4.91
C LYS A 51 -10.67 -1.31 4.62
N LEU A 52 -11.51 -2.28 4.95
CA LEU A 52 -11.31 -3.67 4.52
C LEU A 52 -11.16 -3.68 2.99
N PRO A 53 -10.12 -4.32 2.43
CA PRO A 53 -10.03 -4.47 0.99
C PRO A 53 -11.28 -5.21 0.52
N ALA A 54 -11.93 -4.68 -0.52
CA ALA A 54 -13.01 -5.35 -1.22
C ALA A 54 -12.47 -6.61 -1.91
N ALA A 55 -12.36 -7.68 -1.12
CA ALA A 55 -11.81 -8.97 -1.47
C ALA A 55 -10.35 -8.95 -1.97
N ALA A 56 -9.64 -10.02 -1.66
CA ALA A 56 -8.60 -10.52 -2.53
C ALA A 56 -9.22 -10.74 -3.93
N ALA A 57 -9.19 -9.72 -4.79
CA ALA A 57 -9.44 -9.90 -6.21
C ALA A 57 -8.30 -10.78 -6.73
N GLU A 58 -8.65 -12.04 -6.96
CA GLU A 58 -7.80 -13.08 -7.54
C GLU A 58 -6.97 -12.51 -8.68
N LYS A 59 -5.66 -12.74 -8.62
CA LYS A 59 -4.76 -12.53 -9.75
C LYS A 59 -5.34 -13.29 -10.95
N PRO A 60 -5.55 -12.68 -12.14
CA PRO A 60 -5.76 -13.47 -13.34
C PRO A 60 -4.45 -14.22 -13.61
N SER A 61 -4.48 -15.53 -13.39
CA SER A 61 -3.43 -16.47 -13.75
C SER A 61 -3.10 -16.34 -15.24
N LYS A 62 -1.83 -16.08 -15.55
CA LYS A 62 -1.31 -15.98 -16.90
C LYS A 62 -1.28 -17.37 -17.55
N ALA A 63 -1.82 -17.43 -18.76
CA ALA A 63 -1.90 -18.54 -19.69
C ALA A 63 -0.71 -19.52 -19.75
N GLU A 64 -1.04 -20.82 -19.75
CA GLU A 64 -0.29 -21.87 -20.45
C GLU A 64 -1.27 -22.82 -21.15
N ALA A 65 -1.57 -22.54 -22.43
CA ALA A 65 -2.18 -23.51 -23.32
C ALA A 65 -1.05 -24.18 -24.12
N VAL A 66 -0.63 -25.36 -23.67
CA VAL A 66 0.23 -26.27 -24.42
C VAL A 66 -0.53 -26.74 -25.66
N ALA A 67 0.04 -26.46 -26.83
CA ALA A 67 -0.41 -26.92 -28.12
C ALA A 67 -0.53 -28.45 -28.15
N GLN A 68 -1.73 -28.91 -28.51
CA GLN A 68 -2.04 -30.31 -28.78
C GLN A 68 -1.53 -30.67 -30.19
N LYS A 69 -1.01 -31.90 -30.31
CA LYS A 69 -0.52 -32.52 -31.54
C LYS A 69 -1.62 -32.71 -32.58
#